data_AF-A0A8T7BYL5-F1
#
_entry.id   AF-A0A8T7BYL5-F1
#
_cell.length_a   1.000
_cell.length_b   1.000
_cell.length_c   1.000
_cell.angle_alpha   90.00
_cell.angle_beta   90.00
_cell.angle_gamma   90.00
#
_symmetry.space_group_name_H-M   'P 1'
#
loop_
_entity.id
_entity.type
_entity.pdbx_description
1 polymer ?
#
loop_
_entity_poly.entity_id
_entity_poly.type
_entity_poly.pdbx_seq_one_letter_code
_entity_poly.pdbx_strand_id
1 'polypeptide(L)'
;MFKKLITAGMLVACAQALTATAAVGAALEEIHVTAIRGTKDARESVSAVSIVSRESLAQSQPAIITDALKGAPGVFVQQTTPGQGTAIIRGLKGSEILHLVDGMRLNNALFRNAPNQYLALIDPWIIERSDIVRGPLSSIYGSDAMGGVVHLISSRPSFTGEQWNTQSRFRVAYDSSTLGQTFNAAVASGRDGFATGASFSYQSFDDVRAADRQVQAPSGYRARAASAFTVLTDKQDRLWDLSVQFLEQPATPRYDELVPGFGQTQPASQQFLFMPNSRLFVHGSHKSAGYGRWLDALEIHLGWQQMRDG
;
A
#
# COMPACT_ATOMS: atom_id res chain seq x y z
N MET A 1 -38.45 9.07 -45.81
CA MET A 1 -37.99 7.85 -45.12
C MET A 1 -37.12 8.29 -43.95
N PHE A 2 -37.76 8.46 -42.78
CA PHE A 2 -37.17 8.96 -41.54
C PHE A 2 -36.58 7.81 -40.73
N LYS A 3 -35.35 7.95 -40.24
CA LYS A 3 -34.95 7.40 -38.92
C LYS A 3 -33.93 8.33 -38.26
N LYS A 4 -34.45 9.21 -37.41
CA LYS A 4 -33.69 9.91 -36.34
C LYS A 4 -33.55 8.91 -35.19
N LEU A 5 -32.36 8.78 -34.61
CA LEU A 5 -32.14 8.14 -33.33
C LEU A 5 -31.74 9.22 -32.32
N ILE A 6 -32.57 9.34 -31.29
CA ILE A 6 -32.55 10.34 -30.22
C ILE A 6 -31.71 9.74 -29.09
N THR A 7 -30.60 10.40 -28.74
CA THR A 7 -29.85 10.11 -27.51
C THR A 7 -30.47 10.93 -26.39
N ALA A 8 -31.19 10.26 -25.48
CA ALA A 8 -31.75 10.89 -24.29
C ALA A 8 -30.68 11.00 -23.20
N GLY A 9 -30.18 12.21 -22.95
CA GLY A 9 -29.38 12.53 -21.77
C GLY A 9 -30.29 12.72 -20.56
N MET A 10 -30.13 11.88 -19.55
CA MET A 10 -30.82 12.01 -18.27
C MET A 10 -29.97 12.88 -17.34
N LEU A 11 -30.31 14.17 -17.27
CA LEU A 11 -29.71 15.15 -16.38
C LEU A 11 -30.54 15.16 -15.08
N VAL A 12 -30.04 14.52 -14.03
CA VAL A 12 -30.64 14.61 -12.69
C VAL A 12 -30.08 15.86 -12.02
N ALA A 13 -30.85 16.95 -12.06
CA ALA A 13 -30.59 18.15 -11.28
C ALA A 13 -31.19 17.96 -9.87
N CYS A 14 -30.34 17.74 -8.87
CA CYS A 14 -30.72 17.82 -7.46
C CYS A 14 -30.16 19.13 -6.90
N ALA A 15 -31.00 20.17 -6.86
CA ALA A 15 -30.70 21.42 -6.18
C ALA A 15 -31.14 21.30 -4.71
N GLN A 16 -30.17 21.16 -3.81
CA GLN A 16 -30.38 21.45 -2.39
C GLN A 16 -29.32 22.46 -1.95
N ALA A 17 -29.79 23.62 -1.50
CA ALA A 17 -28.95 24.66 -0.92
C ALA A 17 -28.44 24.16 0.44
N LEU A 18 -27.12 23.95 0.54
CA LEU A 18 -26.45 23.61 1.78
C LEU A 18 -25.98 24.91 2.45
N THR A 19 -26.72 25.38 3.45
CA THR A 19 -26.26 26.41 4.37
C THR A 19 -25.16 25.83 5.25
N ALA A 20 -23.90 26.11 4.89
CA ALA A 20 -22.74 25.75 5.69
C ALA A 20 -22.62 26.72 6.88
N THR A 21 -23.14 26.31 8.04
CA THR A 21 -22.77 26.92 9.32
C THR A 21 -21.36 26.45 9.66
N ALA A 22 -20.37 27.32 9.51
CA ALA A 22 -18.99 27.06 9.90
C ALA A 22 -18.89 27.03 11.43
N ALA A 23 -19.07 25.84 12.02
CA ALA A 23 -18.62 25.59 13.38
C ALA A 23 -17.09 25.46 13.35
N VAL A 24 -16.40 26.47 13.88
CA VAL A 24 -14.96 26.41 14.15
C VAL A 24 -14.76 25.44 15.32
N GLY A 25 -14.70 24.15 15.02
CA GLY A 25 -14.25 23.14 15.96
C GLY A 25 -12.75 23.31 16.18
N ALA A 26 -12.32 23.35 17.44
CA ALA A 26 -10.91 23.31 17.79
C ALA A 26 -10.24 22.15 17.05
N ALA A 27 -9.16 22.44 16.31
CA ALA A 27 -8.40 21.43 15.61
C ALA A 27 -7.84 20.45 16.67
N LEU A 28 -8.43 19.26 16.73
CA LEU A 28 -7.92 18.17 17.54
C LEU A 28 -6.51 17.86 17.04
N GLU A 29 -5.58 17.74 17.98
CA GLU A 29 -4.20 17.37 17.70
C GLU A 29 -4.17 15.96 17.09
N GLU A 30 -3.62 15.86 15.87
CA GLU A 30 -3.57 14.60 15.13
C GLU A 30 -2.45 13.72 15.69
N ILE A 31 -2.80 12.79 16.58
CA ILE A 31 -1.84 11.85 17.17
C ILE A 31 -1.66 10.66 16.22
N HIS A 32 -0.53 10.62 15.52
CA HIS A 32 -0.13 9.46 14.73
C HIS A 32 0.62 8.45 15.58
N VAL A 33 0.13 7.21 15.64
CA VAL A 33 0.89 6.09 16.21
C VAL A 33 1.80 5.54 15.12
N THR A 34 3.05 5.98 15.13
CA THR A 34 4.10 5.46 14.25
C THR A 34 4.81 4.27 14.89
N ALA A 35 5.56 3.51 14.10
CA ALA A 35 6.40 2.38 14.47
C ALA A 35 7.27 2.51 15.75
N ILE A 36 7.32 3.60 16.49
CA ILE A 36 7.87 3.52 17.86
C ILE A 36 6.72 2.97 18.72
N ARG A 37 6.84 1.77 19.30
CA ARG A 37 5.80 1.18 20.16
C ARG A 37 5.37 2.19 21.24
N GLY A 38 4.28 2.91 20.98
CA GLY A 38 3.81 4.04 21.79
C GLY A 38 3.01 5.05 20.96
N THR A 39 1.91 5.54 21.52
CA THR A 39 1.16 6.70 21.03
C THR A 39 1.98 7.96 21.32
N LYS A 40 2.87 8.37 20.41
CA LYS A 40 3.59 9.64 20.51
C LYS A 40 3.52 10.39 19.21
N ASP A 41 3.31 11.71 19.28
CA ASP A 41 3.31 12.61 18.13
C ASP A 41 4.64 12.45 17.36
N ALA A 42 4.58 12.51 16.03
CA ALA A 42 5.76 12.55 15.17
C ALA A 42 6.73 13.68 15.57
N ARG A 43 6.23 14.76 16.20
CA ARG A 43 7.05 15.85 16.77
C ARG A 43 7.82 15.48 18.03
N GLU A 44 7.34 14.50 18.80
CA GLU A 44 8.00 14.00 20.01
C GLU A 44 8.96 12.83 19.72
N SER A 45 9.01 12.38 18.47
CA SER A 45 9.93 11.34 18.04
C SER A 45 11.36 11.86 17.97
N VAL A 46 12.28 11.17 18.64
CA VAL A 46 13.73 11.41 18.55
C VAL A 46 14.27 11.07 17.15
N SER A 47 13.50 10.34 16.34
CA SER A 47 13.86 9.93 14.98
C SER A 47 13.12 10.76 13.92
N ALA A 48 13.77 11.01 12.79
CA ALA A 48 13.18 11.76 11.68
C ALA A 48 12.08 10.94 10.99
N VAL A 49 10.82 11.23 11.32
CA VAL A 49 9.62 10.58 10.76
C VAL A 49 9.10 11.39 9.56
N SER A 50 8.64 10.69 8.53
CA SER A 50 7.85 11.25 7.44
C SER A 50 6.62 10.40 7.25
N ILE A 51 5.46 11.03 7.17
CA ILE A 51 4.17 10.35 7.00
C ILE A 51 3.66 10.68 5.60
N VAL A 52 3.44 9.65 4.80
CA VAL A 52 2.69 9.74 3.55
C VAL A 52 1.23 9.47 3.88
N SER A 53 0.44 10.54 4.00
CA SER A 53 -0.95 10.46 4.42
C SER A 53 -1.85 9.89 3.32
N ARG A 54 -3.10 9.58 3.69
CA ARG A 54 -4.10 9.10 2.74
C ARG A 54 -4.40 10.11 1.65
N GLU A 55 -4.45 11.38 1.99
CA GLU A 55 -4.67 12.48 1.06
C GLU A 55 -3.54 12.52 0.03
N SER A 56 -2.29 12.36 0.49
CA SER A 56 -1.12 12.27 -0.39
C SER A 56 -1.21 11.05 -1.31
N LEU A 57 -1.60 9.88 -0.81
CA LEU A 57 -1.82 8.66 -1.61
C LEU A 57 -2.96 8.81 -2.63
N ALA A 58 -4.03 9.50 -2.23
CA ALA A 58 -5.17 9.78 -3.08
C ALA A 58 -4.82 10.76 -4.20
N GLN A 59 -3.94 11.74 -3.94
CA GLN A 59 -3.45 12.71 -4.90
C GLN A 59 -2.41 12.12 -5.87
N SER A 60 -1.42 11.38 -5.35
CA SER A 60 -0.33 10.82 -6.17
C SER A 60 -0.75 9.61 -7.01
N GLN A 61 -1.83 8.93 -6.60
CA GLN A 61 -2.38 7.75 -7.30
C GLN A 61 -1.31 6.73 -7.69
N PRO A 62 -0.51 6.25 -6.72
CA PRO A 62 0.64 5.40 -6.99
C PRO A 62 0.19 4.09 -7.64
N ALA A 63 0.91 3.63 -8.67
CA ALA A 63 0.63 2.34 -9.30
C ALA A 63 1.12 1.19 -8.39
N ILE A 64 2.31 1.37 -7.80
CA ILE A 64 2.86 0.53 -6.72
C ILE A 64 3.17 1.37 -5.49
N ILE A 65 3.12 0.78 -4.29
CA ILE A 65 3.27 1.54 -3.03
C ILE A 65 4.60 2.31 -2.92
N THR A 66 5.66 1.85 -3.58
CA THR A 66 6.95 2.55 -3.59
C THR A 66 6.89 3.88 -4.32
N ASP A 67 5.99 4.07 -5.30
CA ASP A 67 5.78 5.36 -5.96
C ASP A 67 5.33 6.43 -4.96
N ALA A 68 4.52 6.06 -3.97
CA ALA A 68 4.06 6.98 -2.94
C ALA A 68 5.18 7.47 -2.02
N LEU A 69 6.30 6.74 -1.97
CA LEU A 69 7.46 7.12 -1.17
C LEU A 69 8.35 8.12 -1.91
N LYS A 70 8.12 8.33 -3.22
CA LYS A 70 8.84 9.34 -4.01
C LYS A 70 8.51 10.73 -3.46
N GLY A 71 9.55 11.47 -3.10
CA GLY A 71 9.43 12.81 -2.52
C GLY A 71 9.51 12.85 -0.99
N ALA A 72 9.46 11.70 -0.31
CA ALA A 72 9.78 11.66 1.11
C ALA A 72 11.27 12.02 1.34
N PRO A 73 11.61 12.93 2.26
CA PRO A 73 12.98 13.42 2.39
C PRO A 73 13.96 12.31 2.76
N GLY A 74 15.08 12.19 2.05
CA GLY A 74 16.09 11.16 2.30
C GLY A 74 15.66 9.74 1.89
N VAL A 75 14.55 9.62 1.15
CA VAL A 75 14.11 8.40 0.49
C VAL A 75 14.33 8.56 -1.01
N PHE A 76 14.99 7.57 -1.60
CA PHE A 76 15.11 7.39 -3.02
C PHE A 76 14.39 6.10 -3.41
N VAL A 77 13.67 6.11 -4.52
CA VAL A 77 12.95 4.94 -5.01
C VAL A 77 13.62 4.47 -6.28
N GLN A 78 14.14 3.25 -6.24
CA GLN A 78 14.70 2.60 -7.42
C GLN A 78 13.64 1.66 -8.01
N GLN A 79 13.27 1.87 -9.27
CA GLN A 79 12.40 0.99 -10.03
C GLN A 79 13.17 0.40 -11.19
N THR A 80 13.24 -0.93 -11.24
CA THR A 80 13.83 -1.67 -12.36
C THR A 80 12.80 -1.91 -13.46
N THR A 81 11.53 -2.06 -13.08
CA THR A 81 10.37 -2.13 -13.98
C THR A 81 9.20 -1.38 -13.33
N PRO A 82 8.19 -0.89 -14.07
CA PRO A 82 7.06 -0.16 -13.47
C PRO A 82 6.27 -0.96 -12.42
N GLY A 83 6.24 -2.30 -12.54
CA GLY A 83 5.58 -3.19 -11.58
C GLY A 83 6.43 -3.55 -10.36
N GLN A 84 7.66 -3.05 -10.24
CA GLN A 84 8.58 -3.38 -9.16
C GLN A 84 9.27 -2.13 -8.63
N GLY A 85 9.57 -2.10 -7.33
CA GLY A 85 10.37 -1.01 -6.78
C GLY A 85 10.91 -1.29 -5.40
N THR A 86 11.99 -0.59 -5.07
CA THR A 86 12.66 -0.63 -3.77
C THR A 86 12.77 0.78 -3.21
N ALA A 87 12.51 0.93 -1.92
CA ALA A 87 12.90 2.12 -1.17
C ALA A 87 14.38 2.04 -0.77
N ILE A 88 15.11 3.14 -0.94
CA ILE A 88 16.49 3.34 -0.50
C ILE A 88 16.48 4.52 0.46
N ILE A 89 16.89 4.31 1.71
CA ILE A 89 16.83 5.32 2.76
C ILE A 89 18.25 5.64 3.17
N ARG A 90 18.68 6.89 2.95
CA ARG A 90 20.06 7.36 3.22
C ARG A 90 21.15 6.44 2.62
N GLY A 91 20.90 5.87 1.44
CA GLY A 91 21.82 4.98 0.72
C GLY A 91 21.75 3.50 1.09
N LEU A 92 21.06 3.15 2.18
CA LEU A 92 20.85 1.76 2.61
C LEU A 92 19.64 1.17 1.88
N LYS A 93 19.65 -0.14 1.64
CA LYS A 93 18.66 -0.80 0.77
C LYS A 93 18.41 -2.25 1.17
N GLY A 94 17.35 -2.82 0.60
CA GLY A 94 17.10 -4.25 0.71
C GLY A 94 16.84 -4.70 2.14
N SER A 95 17.63 -5.65 2.63
CA SER A 95 17.57 -6.17 4.02
C SER A 95 17.99 -5.15 5.09
N GLU A 96 18.56 -4.01 4.72
CA GLU A 96 18.98 -2.95 5.65
C GLU A 96 17.86 -1.95 5.98
N ILE A 97 16.70 -2.09 5.33
CA ILE A 97 15.48 -1.35 5.63
C ILE A 97 14.42 -2.35 6.08
N LEU A 98 13.79 -2.07 7.21
CA LEU A 98 12.70 -2.87 7.72
C LEU A 98 11.38 -2.42 7.10
N HIS A 99 10.70 -3.34 6.43
CA HIS A 99 9.35 -3.13 5.92
C HIS A 99 8.34 -3.81 6.86
N LEU A 100 7.36 -3.04 7.32
CA LEU A 100 6.25 -3.50 8.16
C LEU A 100 4.92 -3.30 7.44
N VAL A 101 4.01 -4.25 7.60
CA VAL A 101 2.60 -4.13 7.22
C VAL A 101 1.77 -4.40 8.45
N ASP A 102 0.98 -3.43 8.90
CA ASP A 102 0.14 -3.55 10.11
C ASP A 102 0.94 -4.04 11.35
N GLY A 103 2.20 -3.62 11.44
CA GLY A 103 3.13 -3.97 12.53
C GLY A 103 3.86 -5.31 12.35
N MET A 104 3.50 -6.11 11.35
CA MET A 104 4.15 -7.38 11.04
C MET A 104 5.27 -7.20 10.02
N ARG A 105 6.37 -7.93 10.21
CA ARG A 105 7.54 -7.86 9.33
C ARG A 105 7.25 -8.48 7.96
N LEU A 106 7.50 -7.72 6.90
CA LEU A 106 7.51 -8.22 5.53
C LEU A 106 8.86 -8.87 5.18
N ASN A 107 9.97 -8.33 5.69
CA ASN A 107 11.31 -8.86 5.49
C ASN A 107 11.39 -10.35 5.89
N ASN A 108 11.98 -11.16 5.03
CA ASN A 108 12.18 -12.59 5.23
C ASN A 108 13.54 -13.02 4.65
N ALA A 109 13.84 -14.32 4.66
CA ALA A 109 15.13 -14.84 4.17
C ALA A 109 15.43 -14.55 2.68
N LEU A 110 14.43 -14.15 1.88
CA LEU A 110 14.62 -13.74 0.48
C LEU A 110 15.14 -12.30 0.35
N PHE A 111 15.07 -11.49 1.41
CA PHE A 111 15.57 -10.13 1.41
C PHE A 111 17.11 -10.15 1.47
N ARG A 112 17.73 -9.83 0.33
CA ARG A 112 19.18 -9.66 0.20
C ARG A 112 19.57 -8.21 0.48
N ASN A 113 20.86 -7.97 0.72
CA ASN A 113 21.43 -6.62 0.71
C ASN A 113 21.58 -6.09 -0.73
N ALA A 114 20.44 -5.99 -1.41
CA ALA A 114 20.30 -5.52 -2.78
C ALA A 114 18.88 -4.95 -2.96
N PRO A 115 18.64 -4.12 -3.98
CA PRO A 115 17.28 -3.72 -4.34
C PRO A 115 16.39 -4.95 -4.51
N ASN A 116 15.22 -4.95 -3.86
CA ASN A 116 14.23 -6.01 -3.94
C ASN A 116 12.83 -5.46 -4.25
N GLN A 117 12.00 -6.26 -4.94
CA GLN A 117 10.71 -5.82 -5.46
C GLN A 117 9.54 -5.95 -4.48
N TYR A 118 9.75 -6.51 -3.29
CA TYR A 118 8.66 -7.08 -2.49
C TYR A 118 7.64 -6.08 -1.95
N LEU A 119 7.98 -4.79 -1.85
CA LEU A 119 7.01 -3.74 -1.53
C LEU A 119 5.91 -3.63 -2.59
N ALA A 120 6.20 -3.93 -3.86
CA ALA A 120 5.22 -3.93 -4.93
C ALA A 120 4.16 -5.04 -4.80
N LEU A 121 4.35 -6.00 -3.88
CA LEU A 121 3.36 -7.03 -3.54
C LEU A 121 2.34 -6.58 -2.49
N ILE A 122 2.25 -5.27 -2.26
CA ILE A 122 1.27 -4.65 -1.37
C ILE A 122 0.45 -3.67 -2.20
N ASP A 123 -0.87 -3.86 -2.21
CA ASP A 123 -1.79 -3.00 -2.94
C ASP A 123 -1.82 -1.60 -2.30
N PRO A 124 -1.45 -0.53 -3.03
CA PRO A 124 -1.50 0.82 -2.47
C PRO A 124 -2.93 1.28 -2.13
N TRP A 125 -3.97 0.71 -2.74
CA TRP A 125 -5.36 1.13 -2.53
C TRP A 125 -5.91 0.82 -1.14
N ILE A 126 -5.32 -0.18 -0.48
CA ILE A 126 -5.71 -0.61 0.88
C ILE A 126 -4.91 0.10 1.96
N ILE A 127 -3.94 0.94 1.61
CA ILE A 127 -3.08 1.65 2.56
C ILE A 127 -3.74 2.97 2.98
N GLU A 128 -3.85 3.19 4.28
CA GLU A 128 -4.26 4.46 4.87
C GLU A 128 -3.09 5.45 4.88
N ARG A 129 -1.93 4.98 5.34
CA ARG A 129 -0.71 5.79 5.38
C ARG A 129 0.55 4.94 5.32
N SER A 130 1.65 5.55 4.92
CA SER A 130 3.00 5.00 5.07
C SER A 130 3.82 5.88 6.00
N ASP A 131 4.30 5.27 7.08
CA ASP A 131 5.18 5.92 8.03
C ASP A 131 6.64 5.53 7.70
N ILE A 132 7.48 6.52 7.49
CA ILE A 132 8.88 6.34 7.11
C ILE A 132 9.73 6.91 8.23
N VAL A 133 10.37 6.04 9.00
CA VAL A 133 11.28 6.44 10.08
C VAL A 133 12.71 6.25 9.60
N ARG A 134 13.48 7.34 9.58
CA ARG A 134 14.83 7.37 9.00
C ARG A 134 15.89 7.33 10.09
N GLY A 135 16.87 6.45 9.90
CA GLY A 135 17.97 6.26 10.84
C GLY A 135 17.95 4.88 11.51
N PRO A 136 18.99 4.60 12.33
CA PRO A 136 19.18 3.28 12.91
C PRO A 136 18.17 3.03 14.04
N LEU A 137 17.23 2.13 13.79
CA LEU A 137 16.26 1.65 14.77
C LEU A 137 16.49 0.19 15.17
N SER A 138 17.72 -0.30 14.95
CA SER A 138 18.06 -1.70 15.21
C SER A 138 17.93 -2.13 16.68
N SER A 139 17.96 -1.20 17.62
CA SER A 139 17.71 -1.48 19.04
C SER A 139 16.26 -1.85 19.34
N ILE A 140 15.30 -1.27 18.62
CA ILE A 140 13.86 -1.51 18.79
C ILE A 140 13.40 -2.65 17.87
N TYR A 141 13.95 -2.68 16.65
CA TYR A 141 13.45 -3.49 15.56
C TYR A 141 14.39 -4.58 15.07
N GLY A 142 15.61 -4.67 15.60
CA GLY A 142 16.61 -5.67 15.18
C GLY A 142 17.40 -5.27 13.93
N SER A 143 18.22 -6.20 13.42
CA SER A 143 19.23 -5.98 12.39
C SER A 143 18.72 -5.27 11.13
N ASP A 144 17.50 -5.56 10.69
CA ASP A 144 17.01 -5.05 9.40
C ASP A 144 16.65 -3.57 9.43
N ALA A 145 16.61 -2.93 10.61
CA ALA A 145 16.25 -1.51 10.76
C ALA A 145 17.47 -0.58 10.83
N MET A 146 18.60 -0.93 10.19
CA MET A 146 19.81 -0.11 10.19
C MET A 146 19.64 1.21 9.44
N GLY A 147 18.97 1.20 8.28
CA GLY A 147 18.72 2.41 7.50
C GLY A 147 17.43 3.13 7.85
N GLY A 148 16.45 2.36 8.34
CA GLY A 148 15.17 2.88 8.76
C GLY A 148 14.08 1.83 8.72
N VAL A 149 12.85 2.31 8.89
CA VAL A 149 11.63 1.53 8.90
C VAL A 149 10.62 2.17 7.95
N VAL A 150 10.05 1.37 7.05
CA VAL A 150 8.87 1.73 6.25
C VAL A 150 7.71 0.91 6.79
N HIS A 151 6.76 1.57 7.44
CA HIS A 151 5.58 0.94 8.02
C HIS A 151 4.34 1.34 7.24
N LEU A 152 3.75 0.35 6.57
CA LEU A 152 2.52 0.47 5.82
C LEU A 152 1.35 0.10 6.72
N ILE A 153 0.39 1.01 6.82
CA ILE A 153 -0.77 0.86 7.69
C ILE A 153 -2.00 0.79 6.81
N SER A 154 -2.71 -0.32 6.86
CA SER A 154 -3.89 -0.55 6.04
C SER A 154 -5.12 0.18 6.60
N SER A 155 -6.00 0.59 5.69
CA SER A 155 -7.23 1.34 5.99
C SER A 155 -8.18 0.51 6.87
N ARG A 156 -8.68 1.14 7.93
CA ARG A 156 -9.75 0.62 8.80
C ARG A 156 -10.77 1.75 9.03
N PRO A 157 -11.79 1.89 8.17
CA PRO A 157 -12.86 2.84 8.37
C PRO A 157 -13.53 2.65 9.73
N SER A 158 -13.68 3.73 10.49
CA SER A 158 -14.46 3.76 11.73
C SER A 158 -15.87 4.22 11.44
N PHE A 159 -16.86 3.54 12.00
CA PHE A 159 -18.26 3.93 11.91
C PHE A 159 -18.76 4.31 13.31
N THR A 160 -19.55 5.38 13.39
CA THR A 160 -20.11 5.88 14.65
C THR A 160 -21.62 5.77 14.64
N GLY A 161 -22.22 5.49 15.80
CA GLY A 161 -23.67 5.37 15.97
C GLY A 161 -24.19 3.95 15.82
N GLU A 162 -25.43 3.72 16.26
CA GLU A 162 -26.03 2.38 16.33
C GLU A 162 -26.44 1.82 14.97
N GLN A 163 -26.66 2.70 13.98
CA GLN A 163 -27.11 2.34 12.65
C GLN A 163 -25.96 1.85 11.78
N TRP A 164 -26.27 0.91 10.90
CA TRP A 164 -25.33 0.47 9.87
C TRP A 164 -25.12 1.57 8.85
N ASN A 165 -23.84 1.90 8.64
CA ASN A 165 -23.38 2.82 7.63
C ASN A 165 -22.49 2.05 6.66
N THR A 166 -22.55 2.42 5.38
CA THR A 166 -21.75 1.79 4.34
C THR A 166 -20.97 2.86 3.59
N GLN A 167 -19.66 2.66 3.48
CA GLN A 167 -18.77 3.47 2.69
C GLN A 167 -18.27 2.65 1.51
N SER A 168 -18.40 3.20 0.30
CA SER A 168 -17.87 2.58 -0.91
C SER A 168 -16.88 3.53 -1.59
N ARG A 169 -15.81 2.96 -2.16
CA ARG A 169 -14.82 3.70 -2.95
C ARG A 169 -14.58 2.99 -4.27
N PHE A 170 -14.56 3.75 -5.35
CA PHE A 170 -14.27 3.24 -6.68
C PHE A 170 -13.25 4.16 -7.36
N ARG A 171 -12.33 3.56 -8.10
CA ARG A 171 -11.38 4.27 -8.96
C ARG A 171 -11.30 3.56 -10.31
N VAL A 172 -11.35 4.36 -11.36
CA VAL A 172 -10.98 3.95 -12.72
C VAL A 172 -9.95 4.96 -13.20
N ALA A 173 -8.82 4.48 -13.71
CA ALA A 173 -7.79 5.34 -14.29
C ALA A 173 -7.27 4.75 -15.60
N TYR A 174 -6.87 5.64 -16.50
CA TYR A 174 -6.27 5.32 -17.79
C TYR A 174 -4.99 6.12 -17.98
N ASP A 175 -3.89 5.45 -18.27
CA ASP A 175 -2.60 6.07 -18.57
C ASP A 175 -2.31 5.95 -20.07
N SER A 176 -2.16 7.08 -20.77
CA SER A 176 -1.93 7.08 -22.21
C SER A 176 -0.52 6.66 -22.62
N SER A 177 0.48 6.84 -21.74
CA SER A 177 1.89 6.52 -22.02
C SER A 177 2.13 5.02 -22.04
N THR A 178 1.41 4.27 -21.20
CA THR A 178 1.50 2.81 -21.07
C THR A 178 0.23 2.10 -21.55
N LEU A 179 -0.75 2.82 -22.12
CA LEU A 179 -2.11 2.32 -22.36
C LEU A 179 -2.71 1.62 -21.12
N GLY A 180 -2.31 2.10 -19.94
CA GLY A 180 -2.54 1.46 -18.67
C GLY A 180 -3.98 1.60 -18.20
N GLN A 181 -4.53 0.58 -17.59
CA GLN A 181 -5.87 0.56 -17.01
C GLN A 181 -5.78 0.16 -15.55
N THR A 182 -6.37 0.96 -14.67
CA THR A 182 -6.50 0.65 -13.25
C THR A 182 -7.97 0.67 -12.86
N PHE A 183 -8.40 -0.37 -12.16
CA PHE A 183 -9.71 -0.48 -11.55
C PHE A 183 -9.55 -0.84 -10.07
N ASN A 184 -10.10 -0.03 -9.18
CA ASN A 184 -10.19 -0.35 -7.76
C ASN A 184 -11.63 -0.22 -7.29
N ALA A 185 -12.05 -1.14 -6.44
CA ALA A 185 -13.33 -1.11 -5.76
C ALA A 185 -13.10 -1.49 -4.29
N ALA A 186 -13.72 -0.78 -3.37
CA ALA A 186 -13.76 -1.13 -1.96
C ALA A 186 -15.13 -0.81 -1.39
N VAL A 187 -15.58 -1.66 -0.48
CA VAL A 187 -16.78 -1.45 0.32
C VAL A 187 -16.46 -1.78 1.76
N ALA A 188 -16.87 -0.92 2.67
CA ALA A 188 -16.84 -1.14 4.10
C ALA A 188 -18.21 -0.84 4.67
N SER A 189 -18.66 -1.64 5.62
CA SER A 189 -19.91 -1.43 6.33
C SER A 189 -19.71 -1.69 7.81
N GLY A 190 -20.36 -0.90 8.64
CA GLY A 190 -20.20 -1.00 10.07
C GLY A 190 -21.08 -0.04 10.84
N ARG A 191 -20.93 -0.10 12.14
CA ARG A 191 -21.59 0.73 13.15
C ARG A 191 -20.62 0.91 14.31
N ASP A 192 -21.07 1.55 15.38
CA ASP A 192 -20.25 1.71 16.57
C ASP A 192 -19.73 0.35 17.08
N GLY A 193 -18.41 0.29 17.31
CA GLY A 193 -17.71 -0.92 17.75
C GLY A 193 -17.56 -2.04 16.72
N PHE A 194 -18.01 -1.90 15.47
CA PHE A 194 -17.83 -2.94 14.44
C PHE A 194 -17.68 -2.38 13.04
N ALA A 195 -16.65 -2.80 12.31
CA ALA A 195 -16.44 -2.47 10.92
C ALA A 195 -15.97 -3.71 10.15
N THR A 196 -16.52 -3.96 8.97
CA THR A 196 -16.02 -4.99 8.05
C THR A 196 -15.95 -4.43 6.65
N GLY A 197 -15.05 -4.95 5.83
CA GLY A 197 -14.94 -4.47 4.46
C GLY A 197 -14.13 -5.40 3.58
N ALA A 198 -14.27 -5.18 2.28
CA ALA A 198 -13.53 -5.88 1.25
C ALA A 198 -13.13 -4.91 0.14
N SER A 199 -12.02 -5.23 -0.53
CA SER A 199 -11.56 -4.50 -1.70
C SER A 199 -11.06 -5.44 -2.79
N PHE A 200 -11.08 -4.92 -4.00
CA PHE A 200 -10.51 -5.52 -5.19
C PHE A 200 -9.78 -4.46 -5.99
N SER A 201 -8.63 -4.83 -6.54
CA SER A 201 -7.81 -3.98 -7.39
C SER A 201 -7.33 -4.78 -8.60
N TYR A 202 -7.43 -4.19 -9.78
CA TYR A 202 -6.89 -4.73 -11.01
C TYR A 202 -6.13 -3.64 -11.76
N GLN A 203 -4.95 -3.99 -12.24
CA GLN A 203 -4.09 -3.11 -13.01
C GLN A 203 -3.53 -3.89 -14.21
N SER A 204 -3.52 -3.24 -15.37
CA SER A 204 -2.86 -3.75 -16.58
C SER A 204 -2.19 -2.59 -17.30
N PHE A 205 -0.88 -2.67 -17.45
CA PHE A 205 -0.06 -1.69 -18.15
C PHE A 205 0.66 -2.37 -19.30
N ASP A 206 0.64 -1.75 -20.48
CA ASP A 206 1.51 -2.13 -21.59
C ASP A 206 2.87 -1.40 -21.46
N ASP A 207 3.76 -1.64 -22.42
CA ASP A 207 5.07 -0.99 -22.43
C ASP A 207 4.97 0.53 -22.55
N VAL A 208 5.80 1.22 -21.76
CA VAL A 208 5.94 2.67 -21.73
C VAL A 208 6.36 3.18 -23.10
N ARG A 209 5.62 4.17 -23.61
CA ARG A 209 5.93 4.92 -24.82
C ARG A 209 6.58 6.24 -24.43
N ALA A 210 7.87 6.37 -24.70
CA ALA A 210 8.62 7.59 -24.48
C ALA A 210 8.19 8.70 -25.46
N ALA A 211 8.58 9.94 -25.15
CA ALA A 211 8.21 11.12 -25.94
C ALA A 211 8.73 11.07 -27.40
N ASP A 212 9.85 10.38 -27.63
CA ASP A 212 10.42 10.09 -28.94
C ASP A 212 9.73 8.92 -29.67
N ARG A 213 8.63 8.40 -29.11
CA ARG A 213 7.86 7.23 -29.57
C ARG A 213 8.62 5.91 -29.49
N GLN A 214 9.77 5.87 -28.82
CA GLN A 214 10.40 4.59 -28.50
C GLN A 214 9.60 3.86 -27.42
N VAL A 215 9.43 2.55 -27.63
CA VAL A 215 8.77 1.67 -26.68
C VAL A 215 9.85 1.10 -25.78
N GLN A 216 9.73 1.33 -24.47
CA GLN A 216 10.64 0.78 -23.48
C GLN A 216 10.19 -0.64 -23.12
N ALA A 217 10.45 -1.59 -24.01
CA ALA A 217 10.12 -2.98 -23.77
C ALA A 217 11.27 -3.71 -23.04
N PRO A 218 10.97 -4.54 -22.01
CA PRO A 218 9.67 -4.68 -21.39
C PRO A 218 9.45 -3.70 -20.24
N SER A 219 8.25 -3.15 -20.15
CA SER A 219 7.81 -2.37 -18.98
C SER A 219 6.35 -2.60 -18.64
N GLY A 220 5.61 -3.34 -19.48
CA GLY A 220 4.26 -3.79 -19.18
C GLY A 220 4.20 -4.78 -18.01
N TYR A 221 3.14 -4.70 -17.22
CA TYR A 221 2.87 -5.63 -16.14
C TYR A 221 1.37 -5.70 -15.84
N ARG A 222 0.96 -6.75 -15.12
CA ARG A 222 -0.39 -6.87 -14.58
C ARG A 222 -0.33 -7.14 -13.09
N ALA A 223 -1.30 -6.61 -12.35
CA ALA A 223 -1.48 -6.91 -10.94
C ALA A 223 -2.97 -7.09 -10.64
N ARG A 224 -3.28 -8.06 -9.79
CA ARG A 224 -4.60 -8.22 -9.19
C ARG A 224 -4.45 -8.37 -7.69
N ALA A 225 -5.32 -7.71 -6.93
CA ALA A 225 -5.32 -7.78 -5.49
C ALA A 225 -6.75 -7.86 -4.96
N ALA A 226 -6.88 -8.52 -3.81
CA ALA A 226 -8.10 -8.56 -3.03
C ALA A 226 -7.74 -8.46 -1.56
N SER A 227 -8.56 -7.76 -0.78
CA SER A 227 -8.41 -7.76 0.67
C SER A 227 -9.77 -7.81 1.36
N ALA A 228 -9.76 -8.27 2.60
CA ALA A 228 -10.88 -8.17 3.50
C ALA A 228 -10.37 -7.88 4.91
N PHE A 229 -11.15 -7.14 5.68
CA PHE A 229 -10.86 -6.90 7.09
C PHE A 229 -12.14 -6.94 7.92
N THR A 230 -11.99 -7.16 9.22
CA THR A 230 -13.04 -6.99 10.22
C THR A 230 -12.40 -6.49 11.50
N VAL A 231 -12.93 -5.39 12.02
CA VAL A 231 -12.55 -4.77 13.29
C VAL A 231 -13.74 -4.81 14.22
N LEU A 232 -13.52 -5.25 15.45
CA LEU A 232 -14.47 -5.22 16.55
C LEU A 232 -13.86 -4.48 17.73
N THR A 233 -14.54 -3.47 18.24
CA THR A 233 -14.22 -2.81 19.50
C THR A 233 -15.35 -3.09 20.48
N ASP A 234 -15.04 -3.79 21.57
CA ASP A 234 -15.98 -4.04 22.66
C ASP A 234 -16.17 -2.77 23.51
N LYS A 235 -17.23 -2.73 24.33
CA LYS A 235 -17.55 -1.65 25.29
C LYS A 235 -16.46 -1.39 26.34
N GLN A 236 -15.48 -2.27 26.45
CA GLN A 236 -14.31 -2.16 27.32
C GLN A 236 -13.07 -1.66 26.55
N ASP A 237 -13.26 -1.03 25.39
CA ASP A 237 -12.21 -0.56 24.47
C ASP A 237 -11.21 -1.65 24.05
N ARG A 238 -11.68 -2.90 24.05
CA ARG A 238 -10.91 -4.05 23.56
C ARG A 238 -11.08 -4.16 22.06
N LEU A 239 -9.97 -4.00 21.33
CA LEU A 239 -9.94 -4.05 19.88
C LEU A 239 -9.51 -5.43 19.39
N TRP A 240 -10.21 -5.92 18.39
CA TRP A 240 -9.86 -7.09 17.60
C TRP A 240 -9.84 -6.67 16.14
N ASP A 241 -8.73 -6.88 15.44
CA ASP A 241 -8.60 -6.65 14.00
C ASP A 241 -8.20 -7.95 13.33
N LEU A 242 -8.94 -8.36 12.32
CA LEU A 242 -8.66 -9.52 11.48
C LEU A 242 -8.60 -9.04 10.04
N SER A 243 -7.53 -9.35 9.32
CA SER A 243 -7.39 -8.97 7.91
C SER A 243 -6.75 -10.06 7.07
N VAL A 244 -7.12 -10.07 5.79
CA VAL A 244 -6.53 -10.89 4.75
C VAL A 244 -6.21 -9.99 3.57
N GLN A 245 -4.98 -10.08 3.07
CA GLN A 245 -4.50 -9.33 1.91
C GLN A 245 -3.89 -10.32 0.92
N PHE A 246 -4.33 -10.25 -0.32
CA PHE A 246 -3.79 -11.02 -1.43
C PHE A 246 -3.41 -10.07 -2.57
N LEU A 247 -2.22 -10.25 -3.13
CA LEU A 247 -1.80 -9.61 -4.36
C LEU A 247 -1.00 -10.59 -5.20
N GLU A 248 -1.25 -10.58 -6.50
CA GLU A 248 -0.55 -11.39 -7.49
C GLU A 248 -0.19 -10.56 -8.72
N GLN A 249 1.04 -10.74 -9.20
CA GLN A 249 1.56 -10.22 -10.45
C GLN A 249 1.81 -11.40 -11.41
N PRO A 250 0.81 -11.77 -12.24
CA PRO A 250 0.85 -13.01 -13.00
C PRO A 250 1.84 -13.01 -14.15
N ALA A 251 2.22 -11.83 -14.66
CA ALA A 251 3.16 -11.68 -15.75
C ALA A 251 4.02 -10.45 -15.48
N THR A 252 5.27 -10.69 -15.05
CA THR A 252 6.30 -9.65 -15.00
C THR A 252 7.40 -10.08 -15.97
N PRO A 253 7.59 -9.37 -17.09
CA PRO A 253 8.62 -9.71 -18.07
C PRO A 253 10.02 -9.49 -17.50
N ARG A 254 10.93 -10.46 -17.74
CA ARG A 254 12.37 -10.36 -17.49
C ARG A 254 13.13 -10.62 -18.78
N TYR A 255 14.13 -9.80 -19.06
CA TYR A 255 15.05 -10.01 -20.17
C TYR A 255 16.44 -10.10 -19.57
N ASP A 256 17.09 -11.24 -19.77
CA ASP A 256 18.51 -11.38 -19.52
C ASP A 256 19.22 -11.12 -20.86
N GLU A 257 19.99 -10.04 -20.96
CA GLU A 257 20.84 -9.79 -22.11
C GLU A 257 22.09 -10.67 -21.97
N LEU A 258 22.15 -11.75 -22.76
CA LEU A 258 23.34 -12.59 -22.82
C LEU A 258 24.44 -11.83 -23.55
N VAL A 259 25.44 -11.36 -22.80
CA VAL A 259 26.66 -10.77 -23.37
C VAL A 259 27.40 -11.84 -24.17
N PRO A 260 27.85 -11.57 -25.41
CA PRO A 260 28.58 -12.54 -26.22
C PRO A 260 29.81 -13.10 -25.49
N GLY A 261 29.81 -14.41 -25.23
CA GLY A 261 30.88 -15.16 -24.56
C GLY A 261 30.56 -16.66 -24.56
N PHE A 262 31.57 -17.53 -24.48
CA PHE A 262 31.42 -19.00 -24.54
C PHE A 262 30.77 -19.56 -25.83
N GLY A 263 31.15 -19.04 -27.00
CA GLY A 263 30.77 -19.63 -28.29
C GLY A 263 29.45 -19.15 -28.90
N GLN A 264 28.78 -18.16 -28.30
CA GLN A 264 27.65 -17.45 -28.92
C GLN A 264 28.16 -16.23 -29.71
N THR A 265 27.84 -16.17 -31.01
CA THR A 265 28.28 -15.10 -31.94
C THR A 265 27.27 -13.97 -32.12
N GLN A 266 26.08 -14.10 -31.52
CA GLN A 266 25.02 -13.07 -31.52
C GLN A 266 24.38 -13.01 -30.13
N PRO A 267 24.08 -11.82 -29.59
CA PRO A 267 23.32 -11.68 -28.35
C PRO A 267 21.92 -12.25 -28.58
N ALA A 268 21.60 -13.35 -27.90
CA ALA A 268 20.26 -13.93 -27.91
C ALA A 268 19.50 -13.40 -26.68
N SER A 269 18.71 -12.35 -26.86
CA SER A 269 17.75 -11.92 -25.84
C SER A 269 16.62 -12.95 -25.78
N GLN A 270 16.65 -13.83 -24.78
CA GLN A 270 15.53 -14.73 -24.50
C GLN A 270 14.58 -14.04 -23.52
N GLN A 271 13.33 -13.85 -23.93
CA GLN A 271 12.28 -13.32 -23.07
C GLN A 271 11.80 -14.44 -22.13
N PHE A 272 12.03 -14.28 -20.83
CA PHE A 272 11.45 -15.15 -19.81
C PHE A 272 10.35 -14.37 -19.08
N LEU A 273 9.16 -14.95 -18.95
CA LEU A 273 8.19 -14.47 -17.97
C LEU A 273 8.62 -15.03 -16.61
N PHE A 274 8.77 -14.18 -15.59
CA PHE A 274 8.89 -14.68 -14.22
C PHE A 274 7.73 -15.62 -13.90
N MET A 275 7.95 -16.65 -13.08
CA MET A 275 6.80 -17.35 -12.49
C MET A 275 6.00 -16.31 -11.67
N PRO A 276 4.67 -16.45 -11.56
CA PRO A 276 3.82 -15.43 -10.96
C PRO A 276 4.25 -15.09 -9.53
N ASN A 277 4.55 -13.81 -9.29
CA ASN A 277 4.86 -13.33 -7.95
C ASN A 277 3.56 -13.09 -7.18
N SER A 278 3.50 -13.55 -5.94
CA SER A 278 2.30 -13.35 -5.12
C SER A 278 2.61 -13.24 -3.63
N ARG A 279 1.73 -12.55 -2.92
CA ARG A 279 1.71 -12.43 -1.47
C ARG A 279 0.31 -12.72 -0.96
N LEU A 280 0.21 -13.65 -0.02
CA LEU A 280 -0.95 -13.84 0.84
C LEU A 280 -0.53 -13.53 2.27
N PHE A 281 -1.25 -12.61 2.90
CA PHE A 281 -1.01 -12.19 4.27
C PHE A 281 -2.32 -12.29 5.05
N VAL A 282 -2.30 -13.05 6.13
CA VAL A 282 -3.39 -13.17 7.09
C VAL A 282 -2.88 -12.60 8.41
N HIS A 283 -3.63 -11.70 8.99
CA HIS A 283 -3.24 -11.01 10.22
C HIS A 283 -4.41 -10.92 11.18
N GLY A 284 -4.13 -11.17 12.45
CA GLY A 284 -5.01 -10.91 13.55
C GLY A 284 -4.26 -10.10 14.60
N SER A 285 -4.90 -9.09 15.16
CA SER A 285 -4.41 -8.40 16.34
C SER A 285 -5.49 -8.23 17.39
N HIS A 286 -5.05 -8.23 18.64
CA HIS A 286 -5.87 -7.93 19.80
C HIS A 286 -5.17 -6.88 20.64
N LYS A 287 -5.90 -5.83 21.00
CA LYS A 287 -5.43 -4.80 21.91
C LYS A 287 -6.44 -4.59 23.03
N SER A 288 -5.93 -4.48 24.24
CA SER A 288 -6.71 -4.26 25.45
C SER A 288 -5.89 -3.48 26.46
N ALA A 289 -6.54 -2.70 27.31
CA ALA A 289 -5.90 -1.89 28.33
C ALA A 289 -6.59 -2.08 29.69
N GLY A 290 -5.96 -1.56 30.74
CA GLY A 290 -6.58 -1.49 32.07
C GLY A 290 -6.42 -2.75 32.93
N TYR A 291 -5.28 -3.45 32.83
CA TYR A 291 -4.99 -4.64 33.64
C TYR A 291 -4.49 -4.33 35.06
N GLY A 292 -4.34 -3.05 35.41
CA GLY A 292 -4.01 -2.57 36.76
C GLY A 292 -2.60 -1.97 36.86
N ARG A 293 -2.04 -1.92 38.07
CA ARG A 293 -0.78 -1.20 38.39
C ARG A 293 0.49 -1.71 37.70
N TRP A 294 0.47 -2.93 37.17
CA TRP A 294 1.66 -3.63 36.68
C TRP A 294 1.62 -3.89 35.16
N LEU A 295 0.46 -3.67 34.53
CA LEU A 295 0.23 -3.90 33.11
C LEU A 295 -0.79 -2.89 32.61
N ASP A 296 -0.31 -1.90 31.87
CA ASP A 296 -1.17 -0.84 31.34
C ASP A 296 -1.98 -1.33 30.14
N ALA A 297 -1.32 -2.06 29.22
CA ALA A 297 -1.92 -2.57 28.00
C ALA A 297 -1.30 -3.91 27.57
N LEU A 298 -2.12 -4.72 26.90
CA LEU A 298 -1.74 -5.95 26.23
C LEU A 298 -2.05 -5.78 24.74
N GLU A 299 -1.06 -6.06 23.91
CA GLU A 299 -1.20 -6.04 22.45
C GLU A 299 -0.57 -7.32 21.89
N ILE A 300 -1.37 -8.09 21.15
CA ILE A 300 -1.00 -9.38 20.58
C ILE A 300 -1.20 -9.29 19.07
N HIS A 301 -0.21 -9.70 18.29
CA HIS A 301 -0.31 -9.85 16.85
C HIS A 301 0.01 -11.28 16.46
N LEU A 302 -0.84 -11.87 15.62
CA LEU A 302 -0.62 -13.15 14.96
C LEU A 302 -0.67 -12.89 13.47
N GLY A 303 0.39 -13.25 12.75
CA GLY A 303 0.43 -13.09 11.30
C GLY A 303 0.98 -14.33 10.64
N TRP A 304 0.36 -14.72 9.54
CA TRP A 304 0.86 -15.73 8.63
C TRP A 304 1.01 -15.11 7.25
N GLN A 305 2.19 -15.29 6.64
CA GLN A 305 2.50 -14.70 5.35
C GLN A 305 3.14 -15.75 4.45
N GLN A 306 2.62 -15.88 3.23
CA GLN A 306 3.22 -16.67 2.17
C GLN A 306 3.56 -15.73 1.01
N MET A 307 4.83 -15.70 0.64
CA MET A 307 5.31 -15.02 -0.55
C MET A 307 5.83 -16.07 -1.53
N ARG A 308 5.45 -15.94 -2.80
CA ARG A 308 5.99 -16.75 -3.89
C ARG A 308 6.74 -15.80 -4.81
N ASP A 309 8.02 -16.08 -4.99
CA ASP A 309 8.91 -15.41 -5.92
C ASP A 309 9.25 -16.42 -7.01
N GLY A 310 9.08 -16.01 -8.26
CA GLY A 310 9.18 -16.87 -9.43
C GLY A 310 10.51 -16.87 -10.16
#